data_AF-A0A2M6W6Q7-F1
#
_entry.id   AF-A0A2M6W6Q7-F1
#
_cell.length_a   1.000
_cell.length_b   1.000
_cell.length_c   1.000
_cell.angle_alpha   90.00
_cell.angle_beta   90.00
_cell.angle_gamma   90.00
#
_symmetry.space_group_name_H-M   'P 1'
#
loop_
_entity.id
_entity.type
_entity.pdbx_description
1 polymer ?
#
loop_
_entity_poly.entity_id
_entity_poly.type
_entity_poly.pdbx_seq_one_letter_code
_entity_poly.pdbx_strand_id
1 'polypeptide(L)'
;MKKIIQSLVIIILLAIVSLIIIVFNPMNLRVKLIGGIINSYLSQNITENSSVVDVNVEKTNVSNDKNPLLNAEQEKTLENLGVNVDLLPTEITPAMQECFLDKLGKERTDELIKGATPGAMDIIQGRECLVK
;
A
#
# COMPACT_ATOMS: atom_id res chain seq x y z
N MET A 1 27.39 24.02 27.49
CA MET A 1 26.17 23.56 28.19
C MET A 1 24.87 24.04 27.54
N LYS A 2 24.63 25.35 27.33
CA LYS A 2 23.40 25.85 26.65
C LYS A 2 23.10 25.20 25.29
N LYS A 3 24.11 25.01 24.43
CA LYS A 3 23.91 24.38 23.10
C LYS A 3 23.54 22.89 23.16
N ILE A 4 24.01 22.16 24.18
CA ILE A 4 23.69 20.74 24.37
C ILE A 4 22.25 20.58 24.85
N ILE A 5 21.83 21.43 25.80
CA ILE A 5 20.45 21.48 26.29
C ILE A 5 19.50 21.88 25.15
N GLN A 6 19.87 22.87 24.33
CA GLN A 6 19.08 23.28 23.17
C GLN A 6 18.93 22.16 22.13
N SER A 7 20.00 21.44 21.79
CA SER A 7 19.90 20.28 20.88
C SER A 7 19.03 19.17 21.44
N LEU A 8 19.13 18.85 22.73
CA LEU A 8 18.28 17.84 23.38
C LEU A 8 16.80 18.21 23.32
N VAL A 9 16.46 19.48 23.58
CA VAL A 9 15.09 19.97 23.49
C VAL A 9 14.54 19.86 22.07
N ILE A 10 15.35 20.19 21.05
CA ILE A 10 14.95 20.04 19.64
C ILE A 10 14.67 18.57 19.28
N ILE A 11 15.55 17.64 19.70
CA ILE A 11 15.37 16.21 19.43
C ILE A 11 14.09 15.68 20.09
N ILE A 12 13.84 16.07 21.34
CA ILE A 12 12.61 15.71 22.07
C ILE A 12 11.37 16.27 21.37
N LEU A 13 11.42 17.52 20.90
CA LEU A 13 10.33 18.13 20.15
C LEU A 13 10.04 17.38 18.84
N LEU A 14 11.09 17.01 18.09
CA LEU A 14 10.96 16.22 16.86
C LEU A 14 10.38 14.82 17.14
N ALA A 15 10.77 14.18 18.24
CA ALA A 15 10.21 12.90 18.66
C ALA A 15 8.72 13.02 19.02
N ILE A 16 8.34 14.05 19.77
CA ILE A 16 6.92 14.33 20.12
C ILE A 16 6.10 14.59 18.87
N VAL A 17 6.59 15.43 17.94
CA VAL A 17 5.90 15.70 16.67
C VAL A 17 5.75 14.42 15.85
N SER A 18 6.80 13.59 15.76
CA SER A 18 6.73 12.30 15.07
C SER A 18 5.70 11.37 15.69
N LEU A 19 5.62 11.31 17.02
CA LEU A 19 4.66 10.49 17.75
C LEU A 19 3.22 10.98 17.55
N ILE A 20 3.00 12.30 17.55
CA ILE A 20 1.70 12.91 17.20
C ILE A 20 1.29 12.54 15.77
N ILE A 21 2.23 12.59 14.81
CA ILE A 21 1.96 12.23 13.42
C ILE A 21 1.56 10.75 13.29
N ILE A 22 2.21 9.86 14.04
CA ILE A 22 1.94 8.41 14.02
C ILE A 22 0.58 8.09 14.66
N VAL A 23 0.26 8.68 15.82
CA VAL A 23 -0.96 8.33 16.59
C VAL A 23 -2.19 9.04 16.06
N PHE A 24 -2.10 10.34 15.80
CA PHE A 24 -3.27 11.16 15.43
C PHE A 24 -3.46 11.33 13.93
N ASN A 25 -2.45 10.95 13.11
CA ASN A 25 -2.45 11.15 11.67
C ASN A 25 -3.04 12.53 11.25
N PRO A 26 -2.53 13.63 11.83
CA PRO A 26 -3.13 14.95 11.64
C PRO A 26 -3.16 15.29 10.15
N MET A 27 -4.34 15.68 9.66
CA MET A 27 -4.60 15.96 8.23
C MET A 27 -4.35 14.78 7.27
N ASN A 28 -4.49 13.53 7.73
CA ASN A 28 -4.22 12.33 6.92
C ASN A 28 -2.81 12.32 6.29
N LEU A 29 -1.84 12.99 6.91
CA LEU A 29 -0.51 13.18 6.35
C LEU A 29 0.22 11.85 6.08
N ARG A 30 0.01 10.84 6.94
CA ARG A 30 0.58 9.50 6.80
C ARG A 30 0.05 8.82 5.53
N VAL A 31 -1.25 8.93 5.29
CA VAL A 31 -1.96 8.40 4.12
C VAL A 31 -1.52 9.14 2.85
N LYS A 32 -1.40 10.46 2.91
CA LYS A 32 -0.95 11.27 1.77
C LYS A 32 0.51 11.01 1.38
N LEU A 33 1.38 10.74 2.36
CA LEU A 33 2.77 10.36 2.10
C LEU A 33 2.86 8.97 1.47
N ILE A 34 2.20 7.97 2.07
CA ILE A 34 2.23 6.58 1.60
C ILE A 34 1.57 6.47 0.23
N GLY A 35 0.31 6.90 0.10
CA GLY A 35 -0.43 6.90 -1.15
C GLY A 35 0.24 7.71 -2.26
N GLY A 36 0.83 8.87 -1.93
CA GLY A 36 1.54 9.69 -2.92
C GLY A 36 2.75 8.99 -3.54
N ILE A 37 3.55 8.29 -2.73
CA ILE A 37 4.71 7.53 -3.21
C ILE A 37 4.25 6.32 -4.04
N ILE A 38 3.28 5.57 -3.55
CA ILE A 38 2.83 4.33 -4.19
C ILE A 38 2.10 4.63 -5.49
N ASN A 39 1.13 5.54 -5.48
CA ASN A 39 0.36 5.86 -6.70
C ASN A 39 1.25 6.44 -7.79
N SER A 40 2.23 7.28 -7.42
CA SER A 40 3.22 7.78 -8.38
C SER A 40 4.04 6.63 -9.00
N TYR A 41 4.43 5.64 -8.18
CA TYR A 41 5.15 4.45 -8.65
C TYR A 41 4.27 3.57 -9.55
N LEU A 42 3.04 3.25 -9.13
CA LEU A 42 2.11 2.41 -9.88
C LEU A 42 1.75 3.05 -11.23
N SER A 43 1.38 4.33 -11.24
CA SER A 43 1.02 5.05 -12.47
C SER A 43 2.17 5.12 -13.48
N GLN A 44 3.42 5.17 -13.01
CA GLN A 44 4.59 5.23 -13.90
C GLN A 44 4.94 3.86 -14.50
N ASN A 45 4.67 2.76 -13.79
CA ASN A 45 5.23 1.45 -14.14
C ASN A 45 4.18 0.40 -14.57
N ILE A 46 2.89 0.58 -14.26
CA ILE A 46 1.84 -0.41 -14.61
C ILE A 46 1.16 -0.07 -15.94
N THR A 47 1.21 1.19 -16.39
CA THR A 47 0.56 1.67 -17.62
C THR A 47 1.10 1.01 -18.91
N GLU A 48 2.23 0.29 -18.85
CA GLU A 48 2.78 -0.40 -20.03
C GLU A 48 2.34 -1.86 -20.22
N ASN A 49 1.62 -2.51 -19.28
CA ASN A 49 1.45 -3.97 -19.33
C ASN A 49 0.03 -4.55 -19.23
N SER A 50 -1.03 -3.73 -19.22
CA SER A 50 -2.40 -4.27 -19.19
C SER A 50 -2.89 -4.69 -20.57
N SER A 51 -2.66 -5.97 -20.90
CA SER A 51 -3.37 -6.65 -21.98
C SER A 51 -4.81 -6.90 -21.55
N VAL A 52 -5.74 -6.33 -22.31
CA VAL A 52 -7.19 -6.37 -22.08
C VAL A 52 -7.73 -7.76 -22.39
N VAL A 53 -8.37 -8.42 -21.41
CA VAL A 53 -9.33 -9.50 -21.67
C VAL A 53 -10.67 -9.10 -21.06
N ASP A 54 -11.61 -8.84 -21.96
CA ASP A 54 -13.00 -8.46 -21.69
C ASP A 54 -13.77 -9.70 -21.24
N VAL A 55 -14.22 -9.72 -19.98
CA VAL A 55 -15.18 -10.71 -19.48
C VAL A 55 -16.43 -9.96 -19.03
N ASN A 56 -17.44 -10.03 -19.90
CA ASN A 56 -18.81 -9.61 -19.65
C ASN A 56 -19.41 -10.42 -18.49
N VAL A 57 -19.58 -9.81 -17.32
CA VAL A 57 -20.33 -10.39 -16.20
C VAL A 57 -21.47 -9.46 -15.75
N GLU A 58 -22.62 -10.10 -15.68
CA GLU A 58 -23.96 -9.62 -15.40
C GLU A 58 -24.08 -8.90 -14.04
N LYS A 59 -24.75 -7.74 -14.10
CA LYS A 59 -24.86 -6.72 -13.06
C LYS A 59 -25.70 -7.21 -11.87
N THR A 60 -25.06 -7.67 -10.81
CA THR A 60 -25.72 -7.99 -9.54
C THR A 60 -25.11 -7.17 -8.41
N ASN A 61 -25.80 -6.08 -8.03
CA ASN A 61 -25.59 -5.23 -6.83
C ASN A 61 -24.15 -5.19 -6.27
N VAL A 62 -23.25 -4.57 -7.03
CA VAL A 62 -21.82 -4.44 -6.70
C VAL A 62 -21.65 -3.24 -5.75
N SER A 63 -21.33 -3.51 -4.49
CA SER A 63 -20.43 -2.61 -3.75
C SER A 63 -19.21 -2.43 -4.65
N ASN A 64 -18.93 -1.18 -5.02
CA ASN A 64 -17.96 -0.70 -6.02
C ASN A 64 -16.56 -1.37 -5.94
N ASP A 65 -16.46 -2.66 -6.25
CA ASP A 65 -15.25 -3.49 -6.26
C ASP A 65 -14.36 -3.04 -7.42
N LYS A 66 -13.20 -2.48 -7.08
CA LYS A 66 -12.23 -1.94 -8.02
C LYS A 66 -11.15 -2.93 -8.40
N ASN A 67 -11.01 -4.05 -7.67
CA ASN A 67 -10.00 -5.04 -7.98
C ASN A 67 -10.42 -6.46 -7.57
N PRO A 68 -10.55 -7.38 -8.55
CA PRO A 68 -11.10 -8.71 -8.33
C PRO A 68 -10.21 -9.65 -7.51
N LEU A 69 -8.94 -9.29 -7.29
CA LEU A 69 -8.00 -10.09 -6.50
C LEU A 69 -8.04 -9.76 -5.00
N LEU A 70 -8.75 -8.71 -4.62
CA LEU A 70 -8.83 -8.25 -3.25
C LEU A 70 -10.20 -8.56 -2.66
N ASN A 71 -10.22 -8.88 -1.36
CA ASN A 71 -11.48 -8.83 -0.63
C ASN A 71 -11.80 -7.40 -0.19
N ALA A 72 -13.06 -7.16 0.21
CA ALA A 72 -13.54 -5.82 0.59
C ALA A 72 -12.74 -5.17 1.75
N GLU A 73 -12.19 -5.96 2.68
CA GLU A 73 -11.39 -5.44 3.80
C GLU A 73 -9.99 -5.00 3.34
N GLN A 74 -9.38 -5.77 2.45
CA GLN A 74 -8.09 -5.45 1.83
C GLN A 74 -8.20 -4.20 0.97
N GLU A 75 -9.22 -4.13 0.12
CA GLU A 75 -9.48 -2.97 -0.74
C GLU A 75 -9.66 -1.70 0.10
N LYS A 76 -10.58 -1.73 1.08
CA LYS A 76 -10.81 -0.61 1.99
C LYS A 76 -9.54 -0.20 2.74
N THR A 77 -8.70 -1.15 3.13
CA THR A 77 -7.44 -0.85 3.82
C THR A 77 -6.44 -0.15 2.92
N LEU A 78 -6.28 -0.62 1.67
CA LEU A 78 -5.41 0.01 0.69
C LEU A 78 -5.89 1.44 0.37
N GLU A 79 -7.19 1.63 0.18
CA GLU A 79 -7.78 2.97 -0.01
C GLU A 79 -7.54 3.88 1.20
N ASN A 80 -7.73 3.37 2.42
CA ASN A 80 -7.45 4.11 3.65
C ASN A 80 -5.97 4.47 3.80
N LEU A 81 -5.07 3.70 3.19
CA LEU A 81 -3.64 3.98 3.10
C LEU A 81 -3.28 4.85 1.90
N GLY A 82 -4.27 5.26 1.12
CA GLY A 82 -4.15 6.19 0.00
C GLY A 82 -3.72 5.53 -1.30
N VAL A 83 -3.72 4.20 -1.37
CA VAL A 83 -3.41 3.44 -2.58
C VAL A 83 -4.61 3.48 -3.51
N ASN A 84 -4.36 3.79 -4.79
CA ASN A 84 -5.37 3.67 -5.82
C ASN A 84 -5.46 2.21 -6.29
N VAL A 85 -6.53 1.54 -5.90
CA VAL A 85 -6.74 0.10 -6.16
C VAL A 85 -6.99 -0.19 -7.64
N ASP A 86 -7.54 0.79 -8.39
CA ASP A 86 -7.78 0.69 -9.83
C ASP A 86 -6.48 0.53 -10.64
N LEU A 87 -5.33 0.89 -10.06
CA LEU A 87 -4.01 0.76 -10.70
C LEU A 87 -3.34 -0.58 -10.40
N LEU A 88 -3.89 -1.39 -9.51
CA LEU A 88 -3.29 -2.67 -9.17
C LEU A 88 -3.54 -3.68 -10.32
N PRO A 89 -2.61 -4.62 -10.54
CA PRO A 89 -2.83 -5.71 -11.47
C PRO A 89 -4.11 -6.49 -11.12
N THR A 90 -4.82 -6.94 -12.15
CA THR A 90 -5.98 -7.83 -12.01
C THR A 90 -5.60 -9.30 -12.07
N GLU A 91 -4.34 -9.60 -12.38
CA GLU A 91 -3.75 -10.93 -12.44
C GLU A 91 -2.35 -10.93 -11.80
N ILE A 92 -1.95 -12.06 -11.22
CA ILE A 92 -0.63 -12.24 -10.60
C ILE A 92 0.22 -13.15 -11.46
N THR A 93 1.38 -12.67 -11.92
CA THR A 93 2.34 -13.49 -12.66
C THR A 93 3.20 -14.35 -11.71
N PRO A 94 3.83 -15.43 -12.18
CA PRO A 94 4.79 -16.19 -11.38
C PRO A 94 5.95 -15.31 -10.87
N ALA A 95 6.40 -14.34 -11.66
CA ALA A 95 7.45 -13.41 -11.27
C ALA A 95 7.01 -12.45 -10.14
N MET A 96 5.76 -12.00 -10.18
CA MET A 96 5.16 -11.25 -9.07
C MET A 96 5.12 -12.10 -7.81
N GLN A 97 4.65 -13.36 -7.91
CA GLN A 97 4.56 -14.28 -6.78
C GLN A 97 5.93 -14.54 -6.14
N GLU A 98 6.95 -14.86 -6.94
CA GLU A 98 8.33 -15.04 -6.45
C GLU A 98 8.86 -13.78 -5.78
N CYS A 99 8.59 -12.60 -6.35
CA CYS A 99 8.97 -11.34 -5.74
C CYS A 99 8.29 -11.10 -4.40
N PHE A 100 6.99 -11.39 -4.28
CA PHE A 100 6.28 -11.26 -3.01
C PHE A 100 6.84 -12.22 -1.95
N LEU A 101 7.17 -13.45 -2.33
CA LEU A 101 7.81 -14.42 -1.44
C LEU A 101 9.19 -13.95 -0.97
N ASP A 102 9.98 -13.32 -1.84
CA ASP A 102 11.29 -12.75 -1.49
C ASP A 102 11.17 -11.54 -0.56
N LYS A 103 10.25 -10.61 -0.86
CA LYS A 103 10.13 -9.33 -0.14
C LYS A 103 9.38 -9.45 1.18
N LEU A 104 8.29 -10.20 1.22
CA LEU A 104 7.42 -10.32 2.39
C LEU A 104 7.68 -11.60 3.19
N GLY A 105 8.29 -12.60 2.55
CA GLY A 105 8.44 -13.93 3.12
C GLY A 105 7.18 -14.79 2.93
N LYS A 106 7.39 -16.11 2.86
CA LYS A 106 6.33 -17.09 2.56
C LYS A 106 5.12 -16.99 3.48
N GLU A 107 5.35 -16.91 4.80
CA GLU A 107 4.27 -16.88 5.79
C GLU A 107 3.35 -15.67 5.56
N ARG A 108 3.94 -14.47 5.43
CA ARG A 108 3.17 -13.25 5.22
C ARG A 108 2.47 -13.21 3.87
N THR A 109 3.11 -13.70 2.80
CA THR A 109 2.47 -13.83 1.49
C THR A 109 1.26 -14.76 1.56
N ASP A 110 1.39 -15.93 2.20
CA ASP A 110 0.31 -16.90 2.31
C ASP A 110 -0.87 -16.35 3.15
N GLU A 111 -0.60 -15.53 4.17
CA GLU A 111 -1.64 -14.81 4.92
C GLU A 111 -2.39 -13.80 4.04
N LEU A 112 -1.68 -12.98 3.27
CA LEU A 112 -2.28 -11.97 2.40
C LEU A 112 -3.15 -12.61 1.31
N ILE A 113 -2.71 -13.72 0.73
CA ILE A 113 -3.50 -14.51 -0.24
C ILE A 113 -4.78 -15.04 0.42
N LYS A 114 -4.73 -15.43 1.69
CA LYS A 114 -5.91 -15.87 2.46
C LYS A 114 -6.82 -14.73 2.90
N GLY A 115 -6.51 -13.49 2.53
CA GLY A 115 -7.33 -12.33 2.82
C GLY A 115 -6.90 -11.51 4.03
N ALA A 116 -5.72 -11.77 4.61
CA ALA A 116 -5.21 -10.94 5.69
C ALA A 116 -5.07 -9.48 5.26
N THR A 117 -5.32 -8.57 6.21
CA THR A 117 -5.24 -7.13 5.98
C THR A 117 -3.79 -6.68 5.71
N PRO A 118 -3.52 -5.95 4.62
CA PRO A 118 -2.19 -5.42 4.34
C PRO A 118 -1.80 -4.30 5.30
N GLY A 119 -0.58 -4.35 5.81
CA GLY A 119 0.03 -3.27 6.56
C GLY A 119 0.82 -2.31 5.67
N ALA A 120 1.18 -1.14 6.20
CA ALA A 120 1.96 -0.15 5.45
C ALA A 120 3.31 -0.70 4.95
N MET A 121 3.96 -1.58 5.71
CA MET A 121 5.23 -2.19 5.31
C MET A 121 5.04 -3.21 4.18
N ASP A 122 3.94 -3.98 4.19
CA ASP A 122 3.62 -4.91 3.11
C ASP A 122 3.49 -4.16 1.78
N ILE A 123 2.83 -3.01 1.81
CA ILE A 123 2.61 -2.19 0.61
C ILE A 123 3.91 -1.55 0.12
N ILE A 124 4.72 -1.02 1.04
CA ILE A 124 6.00 -0.38 0.70
C ILE A 124 6.97 -1.38 0.07
N GLN A 125 7.06 -2.59 0.61
CA GLN A 125 7.96 -3.63 0.13
C GLN A 125 7.41 -4.33 -1.12
N GLY A 126 6.11 -4.57 -1.15
CA GLY A 126 5.42 -5.28 -2.22
C GLY A 126 5.21 -4.44 -3.50
N ARG A 127 5.29 -3.11 -3.43
CA ARG A 127 5.04 -2.25 -4.61
C ARG A 127 5.92 -2.59 -5.82
N GLU A 128 7.18 -2.96 -5.57
CA GLU A 128 8.15 -3.30 -6.62
C GLU A 128 7.82 -4.63 -7.30
N CYS A 129 7.02 -5.48 -6.65
CA CYS A 129 6.59 -6.74 -7.21
C CYS A 129 5.42 -6.58 -8.16
N LEU A 130 4.62 -5.53 -8.03
CA LEU A 130 3.43 -5.29 -8.87
C LEU A 130 3.76 -4.94 -10.33
N VAL A 131 5.03 -4.73 -10.65
CA VAL A 131 5.52 -4.29 -11.97
C VAL A 131 6.42 -5.35 -12.63
N LYS A 132 6.50 -6.54 -12.05
CA LYS A 132 7.35 -7.65 -12.53
C LYS A 132 6.62 -8.64 -13.44
#